data_AF-A0AAV1H2N5-F1
#
_entry.id   AF-A0AAV1H2N5-F1
#
_cell.length_a   1.000
_cell.length_b   1.000
_cell.length_c   1.000
_cell.angle_alpha   90.00
_cell.angle_beta   90.00
_cell.angle_gamma   90.00
#
_symmetry.space_group_name_H-M   'P 1'
#
loop_
_entity.id
_entity.type
_entity.pdbx_description
1 polymer ?
#
loop_
_entity_poly.entity_id
_entity_poly.type
_entity_poly.pdbx_seq_one_letter_code
_entity_poly.pdbx_strand_id
1 'polypeptide(L)'
;MTSPARNKTGGPQSARTSRTHLAYQPVLPCANKYLQYRWDKASYDLHREKVKSIKSVIKIPPLKTYVHEAHGLMKQRERISKIERENSIISDKISHIKKTTGGVDNWNYYTKISPNKEKKQQEQLCINKENQKMLSRLNHCRPTYDVGSWLKDWHKHLKLIDSISRYPRGSANQLKKGQEKSTKESSVCHNAQKICQDAAAHSTTSMSEKKEERGGGDGGVSKAEIPE
;
A
#
# COMPACT_ATOMS: atom_id res chain seq x y z
N MET A 1 12.45 -30.81 -8.06
CA MET A 1 11.79 -31.61 -7.01
C MET A 1 11.21 -32.83 -7.67
N THR A 2 11.79 -33.97 -7.35
CA THR A 2 11.61 -35.30 -7.95
C THR A 2 10.28 -35.93 -7.56
N SER A 3 9.46 -36.29 -8.55
CA SER A 3 8.23 -37.08 -8.36
C SER A 3 8.56 -38.49 -7.88
N PRO A 4 7.89 -39.03 -6.85
CA PRO A 4 8.02 -40.44 -6.52
C PRO A 4 7.00 -41.28 -7.29
N ALA A 5 7.54 -42.30 -7.98
CA ALA A 5 6.81 -43.39 -8.60
C ALA A 5 5.93 -44.12 -7.59
N ARG A 6 4.65 -44.35 -7.92
CA ARG A 6 3.76 -45.19 -7.12
C ARG A 6 3.73 -46.60 -7.71
N ASN A 7 4.29 -47.52 -6.94
CA ASN A 7 4.40 -48.95 -7.20
C ASN A 7 3.05 -49.60 -7.52
N LYS A 8 3.00 -50.37 -8.60
CA LYS A 8 1.91 -51.32 -8.88
C LYS A 8 2.09 -52.52 -7.95
N THR A 9 1.27 -52.59 -6.90
CA THR A 9 1.19 -53.77 -6.04
C THR A 9 0.54 -54.91 -6.81
N GLY A 10 1.27 -56.02 -6.90
CA GLY A 10 0.83 -57.27 -7.51
C GLY A 10 -0.44 -57.81 -6.84
N GLY A 11 -1.31 -58.42 -7.65
CA GLY A 11 -2.50 -59.10 -7.15
C GLY A 11 -2.16 -60.43 -6.46
N PRO A 12 -3.12 -60.99 -5.71
CA PRO A 12 -3.13 -62.41 -5.45
C PRO A 12 -3.66 -63.14 -6.70
N GLN A 13 -2.78 -63.91 -7.32
CA GLN A 13 -3.15 -64.90 -8.32
C GLN A 13 -3.85 -66.10 -7.65
N SER A 14 -4.78 -66.67 -8.40
CA SER A 14 -5.25 -68.05 -8.29
C SER A 14 -6.23 -68.40 -7.16
N ALA A 15 -7.52 -68.19 -7.45
CA ALA A 15 -8.56 -69.19 -7.18
C ALA A 15 -9.75 -68.93 -8.12
N ARG A 16 -9.63 -69.30 -9.40
CA ARG A 16 -10.76 -69.32 -10.32
C ARG A 16 -10.86 -70.70 -10.96
N THR A 17 -11.35 -71.66 -10.19
CA THR A 17 -11.89 -72.90 -10.76
C THR A 17 -13.22 -72.56 -11.44
N SER A 18 -13.14 -71.96 -12.63
CA SER A 18 -14.30 -71.71 -13.47
C SER A 18 -14.88 -73.07 -13.88
N ARG A 19 -16.08 -73.41 -13.38
CA ARG A 19 -16.89 -74.57 -13.80
C ARG A 19 -17.44 -74.40 -15.23
N THR A 20 -16.57 -74.05 -16.19
CA THR A 20 -16.96 -73.74 -17.58
C THR A 20 -17.26 -74.98 -18.42
N HIS A 21 -16.86 -76.17 -17.95
CA HIS A 21 -17.11 -77.43 -18.67
C HIS A 21 -18.54 -77.98 -18.44
N LEU A 22 -19.24 -77.54 -17.38
CA LEU A 22 -20.58 -78.05 -17.06
C LEU A 22 -21.68 -77.47 -17.98
N ALA A 23 -21.45 -76.26 -18.50
CA ALA A 23 -22.33 -75.59 -19.46
C ALA A 23 -21.89 -75.80 -20.93
N TYR A 24 -20.87 -76.64 -21.15
CA TYR A 24 -20.37 -76.92 -22.49
C TYR A 24 -21.27 -77.95 -23.19
N GLN A 25 -21.86 -77.53 -24.31
CA GLN A 25 -22.75 -78.36 -25.12
C GLN A 25 -22.04 -78.74 -26.43
N PRO A 26 -21.61 -80.01 -26.58
CA PRO A 26 -20.96 -80.47 -27.80
C PRO A 26 -21.99 -80.60 -28.92
N VAL A 27 -21.56 -80.29 -30.15
CA VAL A 27 -22.42 -80.35 -31.36
C VAL A 27 -22.74 -81.79 -31.75
N LEU A 28 -21.85 -82.72 -31.43
CA LEU A 28 -22.00 -84.15 -31.68
C LEU A 28 -22.13 -84.92 -30.34
N PRO A 29 -22.86 -86.04 -30.31
CA PRO A 29 -22.94 -86.86 -29.11
C PRO A 29 -21.56 -87.39 -28.74
N CYS A 30 -21.10 -87.10 -27.52
CA CYS A 30 -19.81 -87.55 -26.99
C CYS A 30 -20.02 -88.38 -25.72
N ALA A 31 -19.22 -89.44 -25.54
CA ALA A 31 -19.29 -90.30 -24.35
C ALA A 31 -18.91 -89.56 -23.06
N ASN A 32 -17.94 -88.64 -23.12
CA ASN A 32 -17.51 -87.84 -21.97
C ASN A 32 -17.42 -86.35 -22.31
N LYS A 33 -18.31 -85.55 -21.72
CA LYS A 33 -18.41 -84.10 -21.95
C LYS A 33 -17.20 -83.31 -21.45
N TYR A 34 -16.58 -83.75 -20.35
CA TYR A 34 -15.43 -83.06 -19.77
C TYR A 34 -14.20 -83.16 -20.68
N LEU A 35 -13.97 -84.36 -21.23
CA LEU A 35 -12.82 -84.60 -22.10
C LEU A 35 -13.00 -83.89 -23.44
N GLN A 36 -14.22 -83.91 -24.00
CA GLN A 36 -14.55 -83.15 -25.20
C GLN A 36 -14.33 -81.64 -25.02
N TYR A 37 -14.80 -81.07 -23.91
CA TYR A 37 -14.55 -79.66 -23.58
C TYR A 37 -13.05 -79.33 -23.53
N ARG A 38 -12.24 -80.22 -22.94
CA ARG A 38 -10.79 -80.00 -22.80
C ARG A 38 -10.11 -80.00 -24.17
N TRP A 39 -10.49 -80.89 -25.08
CA TRP A 39 -9.96 -80.96 -26.43
C TRP A 39 -10.39 -79.78 -27.30
N ASP A 40 -11.65 -79.40 -27.24
CA ASP A 40 -12.17 -78.23 -27.97
C ASP A 40 -11.51 -76.95 -27.48
N LYS A 41 -11.35 -76.80 -26.16
CA LYS A 41 -10.64 -75.67 -25.57
C LYS A 41 -9.17 -75.63 -26.00
N ALA A 42 -8.48 -76.76 -25.95
CA ALA A 42 -7.09 -76.83 -26.41
C ALA A 42 -6.95 -76.49 -27.91
N SER A 43 -7.87 -76.98 -28.73
CA SER A 43 -7.90 -76.70 -30.17
C SER A 43 -8.20 -75.23 -30.45
N TYR A 44 -9.13 -74.64 -29.69
CA TYR A 44 -9.45 -73.22 -29.74
C TYR A 44 -8.25 -72.36 -29.33
N ASP A 45 -7.61 -72.68 -28.21
CA ASP A 45 -6.45 -71.94 -27.70
C ASP A 45 -5.29 -71.99 -28.72
N LEU A 46 -5.01 -73.16 -29.29
CA LEU A 46 -4.01 -73.34 -30.36
C LEU A 46 -4.35 -72.52 -31.61
N HIS A 47 -5.61 -72.51 -32.04
CA HIS A 47 -6.05 -71.69 -33.16
C HIS A 47 -5.85 -70.18 -32.87
N ARG A 48 -6.19 -69.73 -31.66
CA ARG A 48 -6.04 -68.33 -31.25
C ARG A 48 -4.57 -67.92 -31.21
N GLU A 49 -3.67 -68.78 -30.77
CA GLU A 49 -2.22 -68.53 -30.84
C GLU A 49 -1.73 -68.42 -32.28
N LYS A 50 -2.18 -69.33 -33.16
CA LYS A 50 -1.89 -69.23 -34.60
C LYS A 50 -2.37 -67.89 -35.16
N VAL A 51 -3.61 -67.49 -34.91
CA VAL A 51 -4.16 -66.19 -35.36
C VAL A 51 -3.34 -65.00 -34.85
N LYS A 52 -2.91 -65.01 -33.58
CA LYS A 52 -2.04 -63.96 -33.03
C LYS A 52 -0.66 -63.93 -33.68
N SER A 53 -0.13 -65.10 -34.06
CA SER A 53 1.19 -65.24 -34.68
C SER A 53 1.20 -64.90 -36.18
N ILE A 54 0.03 -64.85 -36.82
CA ILE A 54 -0.08 -64.45 -38.23
C ILE A 54 0.29 -62.98 -38.34
N LYS A 55 1.37 -62.71 -39.07
CA LYS A 55 1.76 -61.35 -39.47
C LYS A 55 0.91 -60.93 -40.68
N SER A 56 0.43 -59.69 -40.69
CA SER A 56 -0.26 -59.14 -41.86
C SER A 56 0.69 -59.07 -43.05
N VAL A 57 0.30 -59.66 -44.18
CA VAL A 57 1.10 -59.67 -45.42
C VAL A 57 1.23 -58.26 -46.02
N ILE A 58 0.24 -57.40 -45.79
CA ILE A 58 0.24 -56.02 -46.26
C ILE A 58 1.09 -55.17 -45.31
N LYS A 59 2.33 -54.87 -45.72
CA LYS A 59 3.14 -53.82 -45.11
C LYS A 59 2.62 -52.48 -45.61
N ILE A 60 1.61 -51.92 -44.94
CA ILE A 60 1.23 -50.53 -45.17
C ILE A 60 2.38 -49.68 -44.61
N PRO A 61 3.14 -48.94 -45.43
CA PRO A 61 4.16 -48.03 -44.89
C PRO A 61 3.47 -47.01 -43.97
N PRO A 62 4.13 -46.56 -42.88
CA PRO A 62 3.58 -45.50 -42.05
C PRO A 62 3.28 -44.29 -42.95
N LEU A 63 2.04 -43.79 -42.86
CA LEU A 63 1.60 -42.64 -43.63
C LEU A 63 2.61 -41.50 -43.45
N LYS A 64 3.06 -40.91 -44.57
CA LYS A 64 4.00 -39.79 -44.54
C LYS A 64 3.31 -38.61 -43.85
N THR A 65 3.75 -38.27 -42.63
CA THR A 65 3.28 -37.08 -41.92
C THR A 65 3.63 -35.85 -42.74
N TYR A 66 2.64 -35.07 -43.17
CA TYR A 66 2.87 -33.92 -44.01
C TYR A 66 3.46 -32.75 -43.19
N VAL A 67 4.44 -32.06 -43.76
CA VAL A 67 5.19 -30.96 -43.12
C VAL A 67 4.28 -29.81 -42.64
N HIS A 68 3.13 -29.59 -43.29
CA HIS A 68 2.18 -28.53 -42.90
C HIS A 68 1.44 -28.84 -41.59
N GLU A 69 1.17 -30.12 -41.30
CA GLU A 69 0.59 -30.54 -40.01
C GLU A 69 1.58 -30.29 -38.87
N ALA A 70 2.85 -30.60 -39.10
CA ALA A 70 3.92 -30.32 -38.15
C ALA A 70 4.06 -28.81 -37.89
N HIS A 71 3.94 -27.97 -38.92
CA HIS A 71 3.99 -26.51 -38.77
C HIS A 71 2.80 -25.94 -37.99
N GLY A 72 1.58 -26.45 -38.21
CA GLY A 72 0.41 -26.08 -37.41
C GLY A 72 0.57 -26.45 -35.93
N LEU A 73 1.05 -27.66 -35.66
CA LEU A 73 1.36 -28.13 -34.30
C LEU A 73 2.48 -27.32 -33.65
N MET A 74 3.51 -26.92 -34.42
CA MET A 74 4.60 -26.09 -33.93
C MET A 74 4.11 -24.69 -33.52
N LYS A 75 3.31 -24.03 -34.37
CA LYS A 75 2.67 -22.76 -34.03
C LYS A 75 1.78 -22.85 -32.80
N GLN A 76 1.05 -23.97 -32.65
CA GLN A 76 0.21 -24.18 -31.48
C GLN A 76 1.05 -24.37 -30.21
N ARG A 77 2.16 -25.10 -30.29
CA ARG A 77 3.13 -25.22 -29.18
C ARG A 77 3.73 -23.86 -28.80
N GLU A 78 4.10 -23.03 -29.76
CA GLU A 78 4.62 -21.69 -29.51
C GLU A 78 3.59 -20.79 -28.81
N ARG A 79 2.33 -20.84 -29.25
CA ARG A 79 1.22 -20.12 -28.59
C ARG A 79 1.02 -20.57 -27.15
N ILE A 80 0.97 -21.88 -26.92
CA ILE A 80 0.84 -22.45 -25.56
C ILE A 80 2.02 -22.02 -24.68
N SER A 81 3.24 -22.13 -25.19
CA SER A 81 4.44 -21.70 -24.45
C SER A 81 4.43 -20.20 -24.12
N LYS A 82 3.90 -19.36 -25.01
CA LYS A 82 3.70 -17.94 -24.74
C LYS A 82 2.68 -17.71 -23.61
N ILE A 83 1.53 -18.37 -23.69
CA ILE A 83 0.48 -18.30 -22.66
C ILE A 83 1.02 -18.77 -21.31
N GLU A 84 1.76 -19.87 -21.27
CA GLU A 84 2.35 -20.40 -20.04
C GLU A 84 3.36 -19.42 -19.42
N ARG A 85 4.22 -18.79 -20.22
CA ARG A 85 5.14 -17.75 -19.73
C ARG A 85 4.37 -16.55 -19.16
N GLU A 86 3.36 -16.06 -19.87
CA GLU A 86 2.54 -14.94 -19.42
C GLU A 86 1.80 -15.27 -18.12
N ASN A 87 1.24 -16.48 -18.02
CA ASN A 87 0.59 -16.97 -16.80
C ASN A 87 1.57 -17.09 -15.62
N SER A 88 2.81 -17.52 -15.87
CA SER A 88 3.87 -17.53 -14.85
C SER A 88 4.16 -16.12 -14.35
N ILE A 89 4.38 -15.17 -15.25
CA ILE A 89 4.65 -13.76 -14.90
C ILE A 89 3.48 -13.16 -14.12
N ILE A 90 2.23 -13.42 -14.53
CA ILE A 90 1.04 -12.95 -13.82
C ILE A 90 0.97 -13.57 -12.43
N SER A 91 1.21 -14.87 -12.31
CA SER A 91 1.20 -15.59 -11.03
C SER A 91 2.29 -15.07 -10.08
N ASP A 92 3.47 -14.75 -10.59
CA ASP A 92 4.56 -14.14 -9.82
C ASP A 92 4.19 -12.75 -9.33
N LYS A 93 3.60 -11.91 -10.20
CA LYS A 93 3.10 -10.58 -9.83
C LYS A 93 2.00 -10.65 -8.77
N ILE A 94 1.02 -11.55 -8.95
CA ILE A 94 -0.05 -11.77 -7.97
C ILE A 94 0.53 -12.30 -6.66
N SER A 95 1.50 -13.21 -6.70
CA SER A 95 2.15 -13.73 -5.51
C SER A 95 2.93 -12.64 -4.78
N HIS A 96 3.59 -11.74 -5.51
CA HIS A 96 4.27 -10.58 -4.94
C HIS A 96 3.27 -9.62 -4.28
N ILE A 97 2.14 -9.31 -4.94
CA ILE A 97 1.07 -8.48 -4.37
C ILE A 97 0.46 -9.15 -3.13
N LYS A 98 0.22 -10.46 -3.16
CA LYS A 98 -0.35 -11.22 -2.02
C LYS A 98 0.58 -11.27 -0.82
N LYS A 99 1.90 -11.31 -1.04
CA LYS A 99 2.91 -11.33 0.04
C LYS A 99 3.06 -9.96 0.71
N THR A 100 2.87 -8.88 -0.04
CA THR A 100 3.01 -7.51 0.44
C THR A 100 1.66 -7.00 0.98
N THR A 101 1.65 -6.20 2.04
CA THR A 101 0.42 -5.64 2.66
C THR A 101 -0.30 -4.58 1.80
N GLY A 102 0.08 -4.42 0.52
CA GLY A 102 -0.53 -3.47 -0.42
C GLY A 102 -0.12 -2.02 -0.12
N GLY A 103 0.94 -1.55 -0.79
CA GLY A 103 1.24 -0.12 -0.90
C GLY A 103 0.69 0.40 -2.23
N VAL A 104 -0.06 1.50 -2.20
CA VAL A 104 -0.46 2.22 -3.41
C VAL A 104 0.65 3.21 -3.76
N ASP A 105 1.29 3.02 -4.92
CA ASP A 105 2.35 3.91 -5.45
C ASP A 105 1.79 5.19 -6.10
N ASN A 106 0.47 5.36 -6.10
CA ASN A 106 -0.22 6.52 -6.68
C ASN A 106 -0.17 7.78 -5.79
N TRP A 107 0.84 7.92 -4.92
CA TRP A 107 1.06 9.19 -4.25
C TRP A 107 1.77 10.14 -5.19
N ASN A 108 0.94 10.82 -5.97
CA ASN A 108 1.43 11.83 -6.87
C ASN A 108 1.78 13.10 -6.09
N TYR A 109 3.05 13.26 -5.76
CA TYR A 109 3.59 14.46 -5.11
C TYR A 109 3.68 15.62 -6.10
N TYR A 110 2.54 16.06 -6.65
CA TYR A 110 2.51 17.30 -7.40
C TYR A 110 2.68 18.47 -6.44
N THR A 111 3.80 19.18 -6.55
CA THR A 111 3.89 20.54 -6.03
C THR A 111 2.86 21.39 -6.77
N LYS A 112 1.80 21.81 -6.07
CA LYS A 112 0.81 22.74 -6.62
C LYS A 112 1.51 24.07 -6.93
N ILE A 113 1.86 24.28 -8.19
CA ILE A 113 2.34 25.57 -8.70
C ILE A 113 1.08 26.41 -8.96
N SER A 114 0.75 27.29 -8.01
CA SER A 114 -0.20 28.36 -8.29
C SER A 114 0.42 29.31 -9.33
N PRO A 115 -0.27 29.60 -10.45
CA PRO A 115 0.28 30.41 -11.53
C PRO A 115 0.64 31.85 -11.13
N ASN A 116 0.22 32.33 -9.95
CA ASN A 116 0.42 33.71 -9.49
C ASN A 116 1.17 33.83 -8.14
N LYS A 117 2.00 32.84 -7.76
CA LYS A 117 2.72 32.88 -6.47
C LYS A 117 3.58 34.14 -6.31
N GLU A 118 4.32 34.49 -7.35
CA GLU A 118 5.24 35.63 -7.33
C GLU A 118 4.47 36.96 -7.21
N LYS A 119 3.41 37.14 -8.01
CA LYS A 119 2.54 38.31 -7.92
C LYS A 119 1.92 38.45 -6.53
N LYS A 120 1.41 37.35 -5.96
CA LYS A 120 0.87 37.33 -4.59
C LYS A 120 1.93 37.70 -3.54
N GLN A 121 3.16 37.23 -3.69
CA GLN A 121 4.27 37.58 -2.80
C GLN A 121 4.61 39.07 -2.89
N GLN A 122 4.67 39.63 -4.10
CA GLN A 122 4.90 41.06 -4.31
C GLN A 122 3.79 41.92 -3.70
N GLU A 123 2.52 41.56 -3.93
CA GLU A 123 1.36 42.23 -3.31
C GLU A 123 1.44 42.17 -1.78
N GLN A 124 1.79 41.01 -1.21
CA GLN A 124 1.95 40.86 0.23
C GLN A 124 3.06 41.76 0.79
N LEU A 125 4.18 41.90 0.08
CA LEU A 125 5.26 42.79 0.48
C LEU A 125 4.83 44.26 0.42
N CYS A 126 4.09 44.65 -0.61
CA CYS A 126 3.52 46.00 -0.73
C CYS A 126 2.56 46.30 0.43
N ILE A 127 1.62 45.40 0.71
CA ILE A 127 0.66 45.52 1.82
C ILE A 127 1.40 45.61 3.15
N ASN A 128 2.41 44.76 3.38
CA ASN A 128 3.18 44.79 4.63
C ASN A 128 3.93 46.11 4.81
N LYS A 129 4.53 46.65 3.74
CA LYS A 129 5.20 47.95 3.77
C LYS A 129 4.22 49.08 4.09
N GLU A 130 3.02 49.04 3.52
CA GLU A 130 1.96 50.01 3.81
C GLU A 130 1.47 49.89 5.26
N ASN A 131 1.23 48.66 5.73
CA ASN A 131 0.83 48.38 7.11
C ASN A 131 1.88 48.88 8.11
N GLN A 132 3.18 48.71 7.82
CA GLN A 132 4.25 49.26 8.67
C GLN A 132 4.23 50.78 8.72
N LYS A 133 3.96 51.45 7.59
CA LYS A 133 3.79 52.92 7.57
C LYS A 133 2.58 53.35 8.38
N MET A 134 1.45 52.65 8.24
CA MET A 134 0.24 52.92 9.00
C MET A 134 0.45 52.71 10.50
N LEU A 135 1.12 51.63 10.88
CA LEU A 135 1.48 51.36 12.28
C LEU A 135 2.40 52.45 12.83
N SER A 136 3.40 52.87 12.04
CA SER A 136 4.28 53.99 12.42
C SER A 136 3.45 55.25 12.62
N ARG A 137 2.53 55.59 11.71
CA ARG A 137 1.64 56.74 11.86
C ARG A 137 0.80 56.64 13.13
N LEU A 138 0.16 55.51 13.39
CA LEU A 138 -0.64 55.28 14.60
C LEU A 138 0.18 55.44 15.87
N ASN A 139 1.42 54.94 15.89
CA ASN A 139 2.30 55.07 17.04
C ASN A 139 2.78 56.52 17.28
N HIS A 140 2.97 57.29 16.20
CA HIS A 140 3.38 58.70 16.30
C HIS A 140 2.20 59.65 16.53
N CYS A 141 0.97 59.23 16.19
CA CYS A 141 -0.25 59.96 16.50
C CYS A 141 -0.42 60.02 18.04
N ARG A 142 -0.22 61.21 18.61
CA ARG A 142 -0.56 61.45 20.02
C ARG A 142 -2.07 61.65 20.16
N PRO A 143 -2.70 61.13 21.21
CA PRO A 143 -4.09 61.45 21.50
C PRO A 143 -4.23 62.94 21.80
N THR A 144 -5.23 63.59 21.20
CA THR A 144 -5.53 65.02 21.38
C THR A 144 -5.95 65.34 22.81
N TYR A 145 -6.50 64.35 23.52
CA TYR A 145 -6.92 64.47 24.90
C TYR A 145 -6.09 63.57 25.81
N ASP A 146 -5.68 64.11 26.95
CA ASP A 146 -5.06 63.32 28.01
C ASP A 146 -6.17 62.70 28.87
N VAL A 147 -6.39 61.39 28.70
CA VAL A 147 -7.38 60.62 29.47
C VAL A 147 -7.12 60.73 30.97
N GLY A 148 -5.86 60.86 31.40
CA GLY A 148 -5.49 61.01 32.79
C GLY A 148 -5.97 62.34 33.40
N SER A 149 -5.79 63.45 32.69
CA SER A 149 -6.30 64.76 33.13
C SER A 149 -7.83 64.79 33.16
N TRP A 150 -8.50 64.23 32.15
CA TRP A 150 -9.95 64.14 32.10
C TRP A 150 -10.53 63.33 33.25
N LEU A 151 -9.90 62.20 33.59
CA LEU A 151 -10.28 61.43 34.76
C LEU A 151 -10.14 62.27 36.03
N LYS A 152 -9.04 63.02 36.22
CA LYS A 152 -8.87 63.87 37.41
C LYS A 152 -9.95 64.96 37.48
N ASP A 153 -10.27 65.60 36.37
CA ASP A 153 -11.28 66.65 36.33
C ASP A 153 -12.69 66.09 36.57
N TRP A 154 -12.98 64.90 36.04
CA TRP A 154 -14.18 64.14 36.38
C TRP A 154 -14.28 63.85 37.89
N HIS A 155 -13.19 63.41 38.53
CA HIS A 155 -13.16 63.19 39.98
C HIS A 155 -13.39 64.49 40.78
N LYS A 156 -12.82 65.62 40.34
CA LYS A 156 -13.06 66.93 40.98
C LYS A 156 -14.52 67.34 40.84
N HIS A 157 -15.07 67.20 39.63
CA HIS A 157 -16.47 67.50 39.35
C HIS A 157 -17.42 66.67 40.23
N LEU A 158 -17.13 65.39 40.40
CA LEU A 158 -17.94 64.53 41.26
C LEU A 158 -17.86 64.91 42.74
N LYS A 159 -16.68 65.29 43.24
CA LYS A 159 -16.55 65.82 44.60
C LYS A 159 -17.34 67.11 44.77
N LEU A 160 -17.32 67.98 43.76
CA LEU A 160 -18.09 69.22 43.76
C LEU A 160 -19.59 68.93 43.81
N ILE A 161 -20.10 68.05 42.94
CA ILE A 161 -21.50 67.62 42.98
C ILE A 161 -21.87 67.08 44.36
N ASP A 162 -21.07 66.18 44.93
CA ASP A 162 -21.36 65.58 46.23
C ASP A 162 -21.40 66.64 47.35
N SER A 163 -20.55 67.67 47.26
CA SER A 163 -20.53 68.79 48.21
C SER A 163 -21.70 69.78 48.08
N ILE A 164 -22.24 69.97 46.87
CA ILE A 164 -23.34 70.91 46.59
C ILE A 164 -24.71 70.20 46.67
N SER A 165 -24.73 68.88 46.56
CA SER A 165 -25.96 68.10 46.59
C SER A 165 -26.60 68.10 47.97
N ARG A 166 -27.91 68.30 48.02
CA ARG A 166 -28.71 68.21 49.26
C ARG A 166 -28.60 66.84 49.95
N TYR A 167 -28.33 65.79 49.18
CA TYR A 167 -28.10 64.44 49.67
C TYR A 167 -26.85 63.84 48.99
N PRO A 168 -25.68 63.81 49.68
CA PRO A 168 -24.45 63.25 49.14
C PRO A 168 -24.63 61.75 48.83
N ARG A 169 -24.23 61.32 47.63
CA ARG A 169 -24.36 59.91 47.18
C ARG A 169 -23.05 59.13 47.26
N GLY A 170 -21.96 59.76 47.71
CA GLY A 170 -20.66 59.11 47.84
C GLY A 170 -20.09 58.65 46.51
N SER A 171 -20.50 59.28 45.40
CA SER A 171 -20.13 58.89 44.03
C SER A 171 -18.62 58.88 43.81
N ALA A 172 -17.88 59.77 44.49
CA ALA A 172 -16.42 59.80 44.45
C ALA A 172 -15.76 58.55 45.07
N ASN A 173 -16.39 57.91 46.06
CA ASN A 173 -15.88 56.70 46.72
C ASN A 173 -16.23 55.42 45.93
N GLN A 174 -17.31 55.44 45.15
CA GLN A 174 -17.71 54.31 44.31
C GLN A 174 -16.77 54.09 43.12
N LEU A 175 -16.19 55.17 42.55
CA LEU A 175 -15.20 55.09 41.47
C LEU A 175 -13.88 54.45 41.91
N LYS A 176 -13.43 54.68 43.15
CA LYS A 176 -12.22 54.03 43.68
C LYS A 176 -12.38 52.49 43.75
N LYS A 177 -13.56 52.00 44.13
CA LYS A 177 -13.90 50.57 44.10
C LYS A 177 -13.95 49.97 42.68
N GLY A 178 -14.23 50.80 41.67
CA GLY A 178 -14.23 50.39 40.25
C GLY A 178 -12.83 50.28 39.65
N GLN A 179 -11.90 51.17 40.02
CA GLN A 179 -10.52 51.16 39.51
C GLN A 179 -9.68 49.98 40.04
N GLU A 180 -9.96 49.49 41.26
CA GLU A 180 -9.33 48.26 41.81
C GLU A 180 -9.79 46.97 41.10
N LYS A 181 -10.95 46.99 40.43
CA LYS A 181 -11.42 45.87 39.59
C LYS A 181 -10.76 45.89 38.21
N SER A 182 -10.61 47.06 37.59
CA SER A 182 -9.99 47.17 36.25
C SER A 182 -8.48 46.98 36.23
N THR A 183 -7.75 47.26 37.32
CA THR A 183 -6.31 46.96 37.43
C THR A 183 -6.02 45.47 37.52
N LYS A 184 -6.95 44.65 38.04
CA LYS A 184 -6.84 43.19 38.00
C LYS A 184 -6.99 42.67 36.57
N GLU A 185 -7.88 43.26 35.76
CA GLU A 185 -8.08 42.90 34.36
C GLU A 185 -6.91 43.36 33.46
N SER A 186 -6.26 44.49 33.74
CA SER A 186 -5.07 44.91 32.97
C SER A 186 -3.82 44.06 33.26
N SER A 187 -3.74 43.42 34.44
CA SER A 187 -2.67 42.44 34.72
C SER A 187 -2.80 41.18 33.85
N VAL A 188 -4.03 40.80 33.50
CA VAL A 188 -4.32 39.65 32.64
C VAL A 188 -3.90 39.93 31.20
N CYS A 189 -4.07 41.16 30.68
CA CYS A 189 -3.67 41.50 29.32
C CYS A 189 -2.15 41.66 29.15
N HIS A 190 -1.42 42.13 30.16
CA HIS A 190 0.05 42.13 30.12
C HIS A 190 0.65 40.71 30.24
N ASN A 191 0.02 39.81 31.01
CA ASN A 191 0.44 38.41 31.09
C ASN A 191 0.20 37.67 29.76
N ALA A 192 -0.92 37.96 29.07
CA ALA A 192 -1.19 37.44 27.73
C ALA A 192 -0.19 37.95 26.67
N GLN A 193 0.24 39.20 26.75
CA GLN A 193 1.29 39.75 25.89
C GLN A 193 2.66 39.11 26.12
N LYS A 194 3.00 38.75 27.37
CA LYS A 194 4.24 38.05 27.71
C LYS A 194 4.27 36.61 27.16
N ILE A 195 3.16 35.88 27.29
CA ILE A 195 3.01 34.51 26.73
C ILE A 195 3.18 34.50 25.20
N CYS A 196 2.67 35.52 24.51
CA CYS A 196 2.83 35.65 23.05
C CYS A 196 4.26 36.01 22.62
N GLN A 197 5.04 36.71 23.45
CA GLN A 197 6.44 37.03 23.17
C GLN A 197 7.35 35.81 23.43
N ASP A 198 7.07 35.03 24.47
CA ASP A 198 7.81 33.79 24.77
C ASP A 198 7.58 32.70 23.69
N ALA A 199 6.35 32.61 23.14
CA ALA A 199 6.04 31.73 22.01
C ALA A 199 6.76 32.11 20.69
N ALA A 200 7.02 33.41 20.49
CA ALA A 200 7.80 33.90 19.35
C ALA A 200 9.29 33.56 19.48
N ALA A 201 9.84 33.58 20.70
CA ALA A 201 11.23 33.17 20.96
C ALA A 201 11.45 31.65 20.74
N HIS A 202 10.53 30.79 21.21
CA HIS A 202 10.64 29.34 21.01
C HIS A 202 10.50 28.89 19.54
N SER A 203 9.83 29.68 18.71
CA SER A 203 9.73 29.42 17.25
C SER A 203 11.02 29.74 16.49
N THR A 204 11.91 30.56 17.06
CA THR A 204 13.21 30.88 16.45
C THR A 204 14.32 29.87 16.79
N THR A 205 14.24 29.19 17.94
CA THR A 205 15.22 28.17 18.35
C THR A 205 15.04 26.83 17.60
N SER A 206 13.82 26.49 17.18
CA SER A 206 13.54 25.24 16.46
C SER A 206 14.01 25.22 14.99
N MET A 207 14.52 26.35 14.47
CA MET A 207 15.11 26.45 13.13
C MET A 207 16.65 26.43 13.12
N SER A 208 17.32 26.44 14.27
CA SER A 208 18.79 26.39 14.36
C SER A 208 19.38 25.03 14.77
N GLU A 209 18.57 24.05 15.16
CA GLU A 209 19.04 22.68 15.49
C GLU A 209 18.62 21.65 14.43
N LYS A 210 19.08 21.82 13.18
CA LYS A 210 19.17 20.70 12.21
C LYS A 210 20.19 20.93 11.09
N LYS A 211 21.45 21.05 11.52
CA LYS A 211 22.69 20.77 10.77
C LYS A 211 23.61 20.28 11.89
N GLU A 212 24.05 19.04 11.98
CA GLU A 212 24.87 18.32 11.02
C GLU A 212 25.11 16.90 11.60
N GLU A 213 24.48 15.87 11.05
CA GLU A 213 25.00 14.50 11.15
C GLU A 213 25.27 14.04 9.72
N ARG A 214 26.51 14.28 9.27
CA ARG A 214 27.10 13.56 8.15
C ARG A 214 27.77 12.32 8.73
N GLY A 215 27.24 11.16 8.36
CA GLY A 215 27.90 9.88 8.60
C GLY A 215 29.29 9.88 7.99
N GLY A 216 30.29 9.63 8.83
CA GLY A 216 31.62 9.21 8.40
C GLY A 216 31.56 7.77 7.91
N GLY A 217 31.35 7.60 6.61
CA GLY A 217 31.58 6.35 5.91
C GLY A 217 33.05 6.26 5.52
N ASP A 218 33.77 5.44 6.27
CA ASP A 218 35.13 4.97 6.02
C ASP A 218 35.26 4.42 4.58
N GLY A 219 36.17 5.02 3.82
CA GLY A 219 36.48 4.66 2.44
C GLY A 219 37.99 4.56 2.30
N GLY A 220 38.54 3.40 2.69
CA GLY A 220 39.94 3.06 2.56
C GLY A 220 40.44 3.22 1.12
N VAL A 221 41.41 4.11 0.94
CA VAL A 221 42.19 4.23 -0.30
C VAL A 221 43.33 3.23 -0.21
N SER A 222 43.21 2.13 -0.95
CA SER A 222 44.28 1.18 -1.22
C SER A 222 45.37 1.87 -2.02
N LYS A 223 46.51 2.12 -1.36
CA LYS A 223 47.76 2.57 -1.98
C LYS A 223 48.37 1.37 -2.71
N ALA A 224 48.31 1.37 -4.04
CA ALA A 224 49.04 0.40 -4.85
C ALA A 224 50.48 0.88 -5.02
N GLU A 225 51.41 0.16 -4.38
CA GLU A 225 52.82 0.14 -4.75
C GLU A 225 52.97 -0.55 -6.11
N ILE A 226 53.69 0.09 -7.04
CA ILE A 226 54.29 -0.56 -8.21
C ILE A 226 55.78 -0.20 -8.18
N PRO A 227 56.69 -1.18 -8.35
CA PRO A 227 58.13 -0.99 -8.22
C PRO A 227 58.77 -0.60 -9.55
N GLU A 228 59.81 0.23 -9.47
CA GLU A 228 61.08 0.09 -10.22
C GLU A 228 62.19 0.85 -9.46
#